data_AF-T0TCI0-F1
#
_entry.id   AF-T0TCI0-F1
#
_cell.length_a   1.000
_cell.length_b   1.000
_cell.length_c   1.000
_cell.angle_alpha   90.00
_cell.angle_beta   90.00
_cell.angle_gamma   90.00
#
_symmetry.space_group_name_H-M   'P 1'
#
loop_
_entity.id
_entity.type
_entity.pdbx_description
1 polymer ?
#
loop_
_entity_poly.entity_id
_entity_poly.type
_entity_poly.pdbx_seq_one_letter_code
_entity_poly.pdbx_strand_id
1 'polypeptide(L)' 'MEYKVELNSIDHFKAWSGGASTLESVRKRGGTDQLTTLCEEVFSGTVPTEEEINDWLWFDDDFIFRSLGYTELLDE' A
#
# COMPACT_ATOMS: atom_id res chain seq x y z
N MET A 1 -18.52 12.55 2.75
CA MET A 1 -18.78 11.44 1.82
C MET A 1 -17.66 10.45 2.06
N GLU A 2 -17.96 9.29 2.64
CA GLU A 2 -16.96 8.22 2.79
C GLU A 2 -16.82 7.53 1.44
N TYR A 3 -15.68 7.75 0.76
CA TYR A 3 -15.33 7.03 -0.45
C TYR A 3 -14.71 5.71 -0.02
N LYS A 4 -15.44 4.61 -0.25
CA LYS A 4 -14.98 3.25 0.01
C LYS A 4 -14.28 2.74 -1.23
N VAL A 5 -13.02 2.32 -1.12
CA VAL A 5 -12.22 1.86 -2.25
C VAL A 5 -12.42 0.35 -2.44
N GLU A 6 -13.09 -0.06 -3.51
CA GLU A 6 -13.07 -1.47 -3.94
C GLU A 6 -11.71 -1.77 -4.58
N LEU A 7 -10.79 -2.32 -3.78
CA LEU A 7 -9.41 -2.64 -4.16
C LEU A 7 -9.34 -3.84 -5.12
N ASN A 8 -9.82 -3.68 -6.35
CA ASN A 8 -9.54 -4.67 -7.41
C ASN A 8 -8.04 -4.66 -7.79
N SER A 9 -7.38 -3.51 -7.65
CA SER A 9 -5.92 -3.37 -7.77
C SER A 9 -5.46 -2.02 -7.20
N ILE A 10 -4.44 -2.02 -6.33
CA ILE A 10 -3.84 -0.80 -5.80
C ILE A 10 -2.99 -0.05 -6.84
N ASP A 11 -2.74 -0.62 -8.04
CA ASP A 11 -1.93 0.01 -9.11
C ASP A 11 -2.46 1.37 -9.56
N HIS A 12 -3.79 1.54 -9.51
CA HIS A 12 -4.48 2.78 -9.88
C HIS A 12 -4.67 3.73 -8.71
N PHE A 13 -4.34 3.31 -7.48
CA PHE A 13 -4.45 4.17 -6.31
C PHE A 13 -3.47 5.33 -6.42
N LYS A 14 -3.95 6.54 -6.14
CA LYS A 14 -3.13 7.75 -6.19
C LYS A 14 -2.75 8.16 -4.77
N ALA A 15 -1.72 7.50 -4.24
CA ALA A 15 -1.17 7.86 -2.95
C ALA A 15 -0.61 9.30 -2.94
N TRP A 16 -0.61 9.90 -1.76
CA TRP A 16 -0.20 11.28 -1.50
C TRP A 16 1.07 11.29 -0.65
N SER A 17 1.91 12.30 -0.89
CA SER A 17 3.08 12.59 -0.05
C SER A 17 3.92 11.34 0.22
N GLY A 18 4.06 10.90 1.47
CA GLY A 18 4.91 9.77 1.84
C GLY A 18 4.43 8.41 1.33
N GLY A 19 3.12 8.16 1.27
CA GLY A 19 2.58 6.91 0.73
C GLY A 19 2.85 6.73 -0.77
N ALA A 20 3.06 7.82 -1.50
CA ALA A 20 3.43 7.78 -2.92
C ALA A 20 4.80 7.14 -3.14
N SER A 21 5.77 7.39 -2.26
CA SER A 21 7.12 6.81 -2.35
C SER A 21 7.08 5.27 -2.24
N THR A 22 6.33 4.76 -1.26
CA THR A 22 6.12 3.33 -1.04
C THR A 22 5.46 2.69 -2.25
N LEU A 23 4.33 3.26 -2.71
CA LEU A 23 3.59 2.74 -3.85
C LEU A 23 4.43 2.75 -5.14
N GLU A 24 5.16 3.84 -5.41
CA GLU A 24 6.06 3.90 -6.57
C GLU A 24 7.18 2.86 -6.50
N SER A 25 7.75 2.62 -5.32
CA SER A 25 8.81 1.63 -5.13
C SER A 25 8.31 0.23 -5.42
N VAL A 26 7.11 -0.11 -4.93
CA VAL A 26 6.43 -1.38 -5.23
C VAL A 26 6.11 -1.49 -6.72
N ARG A 27 5.59 -0.43 -7.33
CA ARG A 27 5.19 -0.41 -8.76
C ARG A 27 6.39 -0.60 -9.69
N LYS A 28 7.53 0.04 -9.41
CA LYS A 28 8.78 -0.14 -10.17
C LYS A 28 9.28 -1.58 -10.16
N ARG A 29 8.92 -2.35 -9.14
CA ARG A 29 9.30 -3.77 -8.97
C ARG A 29 8.24 -4.75 -9.49
N GLY A 30 7.08 -4.25 -9.92
CA GLY A 30 5.96 -5.09 -10.35
C GLY A 30 5.24 -5.80 -9.21
N GLY A 31 5.38 -5.32 -7.97
CA GLY A 31 4.78 -5.96 -6.78
C GLY A 31 3.38 -5.45 -6.41
N THR A 32 2.69 -4.74 -7.31
CA THR A 32 1.38 -4.14 -7.04
C THR A 32 0.29 -5.17 -6.75
N ASP A 33 0.34 -6.36 -7.36
CA ASP A 33 -0.54 -7.47 -7.02
C ASP A 33 -0.32 -7.93 -5.57
N GLN A 34 0.94 -8.14 -5.17
CA GLN A 34 1.27 -8.56 -3.80
C GLN A 34 0.87 -7.50 -2.77
N LEU A 35 1.06 -6.21 -3.09
CA LEU A 35 0.63 -5.11 -2.25
C LEU A 35 -0.91 -5.03 -2.15
N THR A 36 -1.63 -5.34 -3.23
CA THR A 36 -3.10 -5.42 -3.22
C THR A 36 -3.56 -6.52 -2.28
N THR A 37 -2.99 -7.73 -2.38
CA THR A 37 -3.29 -8.83 -1.46
C THR A 37 -2.97 -8.46 -0.01
N LEU A 38 -1.81 -7.85 0.24
CA LEU A 38 -1.44 -7.39 1.58
C LEU A 38 -2.43 -6.35 2.12
N CYS A 39 -2.89 -5.43 1.27
CA CYS A 39 -3.89 -4.43 1.62
C CYS A 39 -5.23 -5.09 2.00
N GLU A 40 -5.67 -6.10 1.24
CA GLU A 40 -6.86 -6.89 1.56
C GLU A 40 -6.70 -7.66 2.88
N GLU A 41 -5.51 -8.17 3.19
CA GLU A 41 -5.23 -8.84 4.48
C GLU A 41 -5.23 -7.85 5.66
N VAL A 42 -4.60 -6.68 5.50
CA VAL A 42 -4.52 -5.64 6.54
C VAL A 42 -5.88 -5.05 6.86
N PHE A 43 -6.68 -4.74 5.84
CA PHE A 43 -8.03 -4.20 6.00
C PHE A 43 -9.12 -5.28 6.00
N SER A 44 -8.74 -6.54 6.20
CA SER A 44 -9.66 -7.68 6.16
C SER A 44 -10.88 -7.45 7.04
N GLY A 45 -12.06 -7.41 6.42
CA GLY A 45 -13.35 -7.21 7.09
C GLY A 45 -13.91 -5.80 7.03
N THR A 46 -13.17 -4.84 6.47
CA THR A 46 -13.66 -3.49 6.16
C THR A 46 -13.24 -3.09 4.74
N VAL A 47 -13.98 -2.13 4.15
CA VAL A 47 -13.53 -1.48 2.92
C VAL A 47 -12.83 -0.20 3.34
N PRO A 48 -11.49 -0.11 3.20
CA PRO A 48 -10.77 1.06 3.64
C PRO A 48 -11.11 2.27 2.79
N THR A 49 -10.99 3.43 3.40
CA THR A 49 -11.05 4.72 2.72
C THR A 49 -9.72 5.04 2.03
N GLU A 50 -9.74 6.00 1.10
CA GLU A 50 -8.51 6.48 0.46
C GLU A 50 -7.48 7.01 1.48
N GLU A 51 -7.96 7.69 2.53
CA GLU A 51 -7.10 8.19 3.61
C GLU A 51 -6.42 7.06 4.38
N GLU A 52 -7.17 6.01 4.74
CA GLU A 52 -6.61 4.85 5.46
C GLU A 52 -5.56 4.09 4.63
N ILE A 53 -5.80 3.90 3.33
CA ILE A 53 -4.81 3.29 2.44
C ILE A 53 -3.57 4.19 2.35
N ASN A 54 -3.76 5.49 2.22
CA ASN A 54 -2.66 6.44 2.13
C ASN A 54 -1.80 6.46 3.41
N ASP A 55 -2.45 6.49 4.58
CA ASP A 55 -1.77 6.47 5.87
C ASP A 55 -1.02 5.14 6.06
N TRP A 56 -1.63 4.00 5.72
CA TRP A 56 -0.93 2.71 5.77
C TRP A 56 0.29 2.68 4.86
N LEU A 57 0.19 3.15 3.61
CA LEU A 57 1.34 3.24 2.70
C LEU A 57 2.45 4.17 3.22
N TRP A 58 2.11 5.17 4.03
CA TRP A 58 3.07 6.15 4.54
C TRP A 58 3.70 5.70 5.86
N PHE A 59 2.90 5.29 6.85
CA PHE A 59 3.37 5.00 8.20
C PHE A 59 3.84 3.55 8.38
N ASP A 60 3.39 2.62 7.56
CA ASP A 60 3.74 1.19 7.62
C ASP A 60 4.60 0.74 6.43
N ASP A 61 5.36 1.65 5.82
CA ASP A 61 6.21 1.36 4.65
C ASP A 61 7.22 0.24 4.93
N ASP A 62 7.85 0.25 6.10
CA ASP A 62 8.79 -0.79 6.51
C ASP A 62 8.11 -2.16 6.69
N PHE A 63 6.87 -2.20 7.22
CA PHE A 63 6.09 -3.44 7.27
C PHE A 63 5.72 -3.95 5.87
N ILE A 64 5.33 -3.03 4.97
CA ILE A 64 5.00 -3.34 3.58
C ILE A 64 6.23 -3.92 2.87
N PHE A 65 7.37 -3.24 2.96
CA PHE A 65 8.61 -3.69 2.35
C PHE A 65 9.08 -5.03 2.92
N ARG A 66 8.99 -5.25 4.24
CA ARG A 66 9.29 -6.55 4.85
C ARG A 66 8.38 -7.66 4.32
N SER A 67 7.08 -7.39 4.23
CA SER A 67 6.08 -8.36 3.73
C SER A 67 6.28 -8.69 2.25
N LEU A 68 6.73 -7.71 1.45
CA LEU A 68 7.06 -7.90 0.03
C LEU A 68 8.47 -8.45 -0.21
N GLY A 69 9.30 -8.56 0.83
CA GLY A 69 10.69 -9.00 0.74
C GLY A 69 11.67 -7.95 0.24
N TYR A 70 11.31 -6.66 0.27
CA TYR A 70 12.15 -5.53 -0.12
C TYR A 70 13.02 -5.04 1.03
N THR A 71 13.78 -5.96 1.63
CA THR A 71 14.61 -5.66 2.80
C THR A 71 15.69 -4.62 2.51
N GLU A 72 16.10 -4.46 1.24
CA GLU A 72 17.05 -3.42 0.84
C GLU A 72 16.45 -2.00 0.77
N LEU A 73 15.14 -1.84 0.89
CA LEU A 73 14.47 -0.54 0.98
C LEU A 73 14.23 -0.08 2.41
N LEU A 74 14.54 -0.92 3.40
CA LEU A 74 14.41 -0.57 4.80
C LEU A 74 15.61 0.32 5.17
N ASP A 75 15.33 1.51 5.70
CA ASP A 75 16.37 2.32 6.35
C ASP A 75 16.88 1.57 7.60
N GLU A 76 18.20 1.39 7.71
CA GLU A 76 18.88 0.68 8.82
C GLU A 76 18.67 1.34 10.20
#